data_AF-A0AA96KID3-F1
#
_entry.id   AF-A0AA96KID3-F1
#
_cell.length_a   1.000
_cell.length_b   1.000
_cell.length_c   1.000
_cell.angle_alpha   90.00
_cell.angle_beta   90.00
_cell.angle_gamma   90.00
#
_symmetry.space_group_name_H-M   'P 1'
#
loop_
_entity.id
_entity.type
_entity.pdbx_description
1 polymer ?
#
loop_
_entity_poly.entity_id
_entity_poly.type
_entity_poly.pdbx_seq_one_letter_code
_entity_poly.pdbx_strand_id
1 'polypeptide(L)'
;MHIKDFYQEGNRKRSRYFKTWNDEDARDALKFAQGKIADLSDKIYLGCSVGIAKKPGLLKVEKFEKYLKHTCFWYSYVHLLDMSCKVGVIPDYFIESDGKDGWGRQQFIGIKYTPLFVELSRCNNIAPPRFLRKKPSILFELSDVIAFSAAREAFKRIDNKEPDVSTSGLGKINWYGFDSEGNPLISESAGYPWKEFHEIPDRY
;
A
#
# COMPACT_ATOMS: atom_id res chain seq x y z
N MET A 1 -5.01 8.04 -2.16
CA MET A 1 -5.61 9.09 -1.31
C MET A 1 -4.48 9.91 -0.74
N HIS A 2 -4.44 11.23 -0.91
CA HIS A 2 -3.34 12.04 -0.39
C HIS A 2 -3.58 12.30 1.10
N ILE A 3 -2.55 12.24 1.94
CA ILE A 3 -2.69 12.53 3.38
C ILE A 3 -3.22 13.94 3.67
N LYS A 4 -3.02 14.90 2.75
CA LYS A 4 -3.57 16.26 2.86
C LYS A 4 -5.09 16.25 2.71
N ASP A 5 -5.64 15.40 1.85
CA ASP A 5 -7.09 15.21 1.71
C ASP A 5 -7.70 14.64 2.98
N PHE A 6 -6.96 13.77 3.68
CA PHE A 6 -7.33 13.37 5.02
C PHE A 6 -7.43 14.60 5.91
N TYR A 7 -6.44 15.48 6.00
CA TYR A 7 -6.41 16.59 6.99
C TYR A 7 -7.18 17.88 6.63
N GLN A 8 -7.93 17.95 5.53
CA GLN A 8 -8.76 19.14 5.23
C GLN A 8 -9.95 19.25 6.19
N GLU A 9 -9.92 20.24 7.09
CA GLU A 9 -10.91 20.44 8.17
C GLU A 9 -12.35 20.64 7.66
N GLY A 10 -12.53 21.26 6.48
CA GLY A 10 -13.86 21.60 5.94
C GLY A 10 -14.70 20.42 5.43
N ASN A 11 -14.08 19.26 5.16
CA ASN A 11 -14.75 18.09 4.56
C ASN A 11 -14.96 16.93 5.54
N ARG A 12 -14.45 17.03 6.78
CA ARG A 12 -14.56 15.97 7.79
C ARG A 12 -15.88 16.05 8.55
N LYS A 13 -16.84 15.18 8.23
CA LYS A 13 -17.98 14.93 9.12
C LYS A 13 -17.60 13.93 10.20
N ARG A 14 -17.58 14.37 11.46
CA ARG A 14 -17.39 13.47 12.60
C ARG A 14 -18.58 12.51 12.66
N SER A 15 -18.29 11.21 12.57
CA SER A 15 -19.33 10.19 12.73
C SER A 15 -20.05 10.39 14.06
N ARG A 16 -21.38 10.26 14.06
CA ARG A 16 -22.19 10.39 15.28
C ARG A 16 -21.74 9.41 16.38
N TYR A 17 -21.18 8.28 15.99
CA TYR A 17 -20.70 7.22 16.88
C TYR A 17 -19.39 7.56 17.60
N PHE A 18 -18.62 8.54 17.10
CA PHE A 18 -17.31 8.93 17.63
C PHE A 18 -17.31 10.38 18.15
N LYS A 19 -18.49 10.92 18.51
CA LYS A 19 -18.61 12.30 19.00
C LYS A 19 -17.91 12.52 20.32
N THR A 20 -17.92 11.52 21.20
CA THR A 20 -17.32 11.57 22.54
C THR A 20 -15.86 11.18 22.56
N TRP A 21 -15.34 10.65 21.45
CA TRP A 21 -13.96 10.19 21.39
C TRP A 21 -13.02 11.38 21.49
N ASN A 22 -11.90 11.22 22.19
CA ASN A 22 -10.76 12.12 22.13
C ASN A 22 -9.65 11.50 21.23
N ASP A 23 -8.49 12.15 21.18
CA ASP A 23 -7.36 11.65 20.39
C ASP A 23 -6.78 10.34 20.95
N GLU A 24 -6.89 10.11 22.27
CA GLU A 24 -6.44 8.89 22.93
C GLU A 24 -7.32 7.71 22.55
N ASP A 25 -8.65 7.87 22.61
CA ASP A 25 -9.61 6.85 22.17
C ASP A 25 -9.35 6.41 20.72
N ALA A 26 -9.07 7.37 19.83
CA ALA A 26 -8.76 7.10 18.44
C ALA A 26 -7.42 6.34 18.28
N ARG A 27 -6.41 6.70 19.06
CA ARG A 27 -5.10 6.01 19.05
C ARG A 27 -5.21 4.59 19.60
N ASP A 28 -5.99 4.38 20.65
CA ASP A 28 -6.16 3.06 21.24
C ASP A 28 -6.95 2.13 20.33
N ALA A 29 -7.99 2.64 19.67
CA ALA A 29 -8.69 1.90 18.63
C ALA A 29 -7.77 1.53 17.46
N LEU A 30 -6.90 2.45 17.04
CA LEU A 30 -5.91 2.18 16.00
C LEU A 30 -4.91 1.11 16.43
N LYS A 31 -4.32 1.22 17.63
CA LYS A 31 -3.41 0.22 18.18
C LYS A 31 -4.08 -1.15 18.29
N PHE A 32 -5.34 -1.20 18.71
CA PHE A 32 -6.12 -2.44 18.74
C PHE A 32 -6.25 -3.05 17.35
N ALA A 33 -6.61 -2.24 16.34
CA ALA A 33 -6.69 -2.70 14.95
C ALA A 33 -5.33 -3.18 14.42
N GLN A 34 -4.24 -2.45 14.72
CA GLN A 34 -2.88 -2.84 14.36
C GLN A 34 -2.51 -4.20 14.98
N GLY A 35 -2.81 -4.41 16.26
CA GLY A 35 -2.60 -5.70 16.92
C GLY A 35 -3.35 -6.85 16.25
N LYS A 36 -4.59 -6.61 15.79
CA LYS A 36 -5.35 -7.62 15.02
C LYS A 36 -4.77 -7.90 13.64
N ILE A 37 -4.15 -6.90 13.00
CA ILE A 37 -3.41 -7.10 11.75
C ILE A 37 -2.14 -7.92 12.01
N ALA A 38 -1.42 -7.63 13.10
CA ALA A 38 -0.24 -8.37 13.50
C ALA A 38 -0.57 -9.85 13.79
N ASP A 39 -1.70 -10.16 14.45
CA ASP A 39 -2.19 -11.53 14.68
C ASP A 39 -2.42 -12.32 13.36
N LEU A 40 -2.56 -11.61 12.24
CA LEU A 40 -2.80 -12.16 10.90
C LEU A 40 -1.55 -12.15 10.01
N SER A 41 -0.45 -11.49 10.38
CA SER A 41 0.68 -11.25 9.48
C SER A 41 1.36 -12.52 8.98
N ASP A 42 1.29 -13.61 9.74
CA ASP A 42 1.85 -14.91 9.36
C ASP A 42 0.83 -15.81 8.62
N LYS A 43 -0.43 -15.37 8.49
CA LYS A 43 -1.55 -16.16 7.92
C LYS A 43 -2.02 -15.65 6.57
N ILE A 44 -1.88 -14.35 6.33
CA ILE A 44 -2.29 -13.71 5.09
C ILE A 44 -1.15 -12.85 4.56
N TYR A 45 -1.09 -12.73 3.24
CA TYR A 45 -0.16 -11.80 2.64
C TYR A 45 -0.61 -10.36 2.91
N LEU A 46 0.23 -9.60 3.60
CA LEU A 46 0.05 -8.18 3.85
C LEU A 46 1.13 -7.40 3.13
N GLY A 47 0.72 -6.40 2.33
CA GLY A 47 1.64 -5.54 1.62
C GLY A 47 1.18 -4.09 1.57
N CYS A 48 2.14 -3.17 1.53
CA CYS A 48 1.87 -1.74 1.43
C CYS A 48 2.96 -1.03 0.62
N SER A 49 2.57 -0.10 -0.24
CA SER A 49 3.49 0.73 -1.01
C SER A 49 3.41 2.19 -0.59
N VAL A 50 4.56 2.82 -0.38
CA VAL A 50 4.64 4.25 -0.03
C VAL A 50 5.53 4.96 -1.04
N GLY A 51 4.96 5.92 -1.78
CA GLY A 51 5.71 6.77 -2.70
C GLY A 51 5.92 8.16 -2.13
N ILE A 52 7.17 8.64 -2.13
CA ILE A 52 7.56 9.94 -1.57
C ILE A 52 8.25 10.76 -2.64
N ALA A 53 7.79 12.00 -2.83
CA ALA A 53 8.42 12.96 -3.72
C ALA A 53 9.47 13.79 -2.96
N LYS A 54 10.77 13.62 -3.27
CA LYS A 54 11.86 14.39 -2.65
C LYS A 54 11.90 15.86 -3.06
N LYS A 55 11.46 16.20 -4.28
CA LYS A 55 11.43 17.57 -4.84
C LYS A 55 10.04 17.94 -5.35
N PRO A 56 9.03 18.09 -4.46
CA PRO A 56 7.64 18.26 -4.87
C PRO A 56 7.40 19.54 -5.71
N GLY A 57 8.19 20.59 -5.51
CA GLY A 57 8.05 21.86 -6.25
C GLY A 57 8.34 21.78 -7.76
N LEU A 58 8.97 20.70 -8.23
CA LEU A 58 9.27 20.47 -9.65
C LEU A 58 8.34 19.42 -10.29
N LEU A 59 7.45 18.82 -9.49
CA LEU A 59 6.62 17.70 -9.91
C LEU A 59 5.20 18.17 -10.26
N LYS A 60 4.72 17.70 -11.42
CA LYS A 60 3.27 17.71 -11.69
C LYS A 60 2.65 16.56 -10.91
N VAL A 61 1.88 16.88 -9.87
CA VAL A 61 1.33 15.92 -8.91
C VAL A 61 0.58 14.80 -9.63
N GLU A 62 -0.23 15.12 -10.64
CA GLU A 62 -1.04 14.14 -11.38
C GLU A 62 -0.17 13.14 -12.15
N LYS A 63 0.97 13.60 -12.69
CA LYS A 63 1.93 12.71 -13.38
C LYS A 63 2.62 11.79 -12.38
N PHE A 64 3.00 12.32 -11.22
CA PHE A 64 3.66 11.56 -10.17
C PHE A 64 2.73 10.50 -9.58
N GLU A 65 1.48 10.88 -9.27
CA GLU A 65 0.46 9.95 -8.78
C GLU A 65 0.17 8.85 -9.81
N LYS A 66 0.04 9.20 -11.09
CA LYS A 66 -0.15 8.20 -12.16
C LYS A 66 1.02 7.24 -12.25
N TYR A 67 2.25 7.75 -12.20
CA TYR A 67 3.47 6.94 -12.19
C TYR A 67 3.48 5.98 -10.99
N LEU A 68 3.33 6.49 -9.77
CA LEU A 68 3.31 5.67 -8.56
C LEU A 68 2.19 4.63 -8.59
N LYS A 69 0.98 5.02 -8.99
CA LYS A 69 -0.16 4.11 -9.08
C LYS A 69 0.15 2.94 -10.02
N HIS A 70 0.77 3.22 -11.15
CA HIS A 70 1.18 2.18 -12.10
C HIS A 70 2.29 1.33 -11.49
N THR A 71 3.40 1.92 -11.06
CA THR A 71 4.55 1.16 -10.57
C THR A 71 4.19 0.32 -9.35
N CYS A 72 3.51 0.87 -8.34
CA CYS A 72 3.09 0.10 -7.17
C CYS A 72 2.11 -1.02 -7.54
N PHE A 73 1.15 -0.77 -8.45
CA PHE A 73 0.25 -1.82 -8.93
C PHE A 73 1.04 -2.97 -9.56
N TRP A 74 2.00 -2.65 -10.44
CA TRP A 74 2.86 -3.64 -11.09
C TRP A 74 3.65 -4.45 -10.08
N TYR A 75 4.30 -3.78 -9.12
CA TYR A 75 5.11 -4.44 -8.11
C TYR A 75 4.30 -5.41 -7.27
N SER A 76 3.19 -4.94 -6.70
CA SER A 76 2.34 -5.78 -5.86
C SER A 76 1.72 -6.93 -6.66
N TYR A 77 1.26 -6.67 -7.89
CA TYR A 77 0.63 -7.68 -8.73
C TYR A 77 1.61 -8.78 -9.16
N VAL A 78 2.76 -8.40 -9.74
CA VAL A 78 3.78 -9.33 -10.23
C VAL A 78 4.37 -10.15 -9.10
N HIS A 79 4.67 -9.51 -7.97
CA HIS A 79 5.23 -10.21 -6.82
C HIS A 79 4.24 -11.22 -6.23
N LEU A 80 2.98 -10.83 -6.06
CA LEU A 80 1.92 -11.75 -5.62
C LEU A 80 1.72 -12.92 -6.58
N LEU A 81 1.76 -12.65 -7.89
CA LEU A 81 1.63 -13.69 -8.92
C LEU A 81 2.76 -14.72 -8.78
N ASP A 82 4.00 -14.25 -8.79
CA ASP A 82 5.19 -15.09 -8.70
C ASP A 82 5.21 -15.91 -7.42
N MET A 83 5.00 -15.28 -6.27
CA MET A 83 4.98 -15.97 -4.98
C MET A 83 3.89 -17.04 -4.92
N SER A 84 2.68 -16.72 -5.36
CA SER A 84 1.55 -17.66 -5.33
C SER A 84 1.82 -18.85 -6.25
N CYS A 85 2.23 -18.59 -7.49
CA CYS A 85 2.46 -19.65 -8.46
C CYS A 85 3.70 -20.49 -8.13
N LYS A 86 4.72 -19.95 -7.46
CA LYS A 86 5.87 -20.71 -6.93
C LYS A 86 5.46 -21.78 -5.91
N VAL A 87 4.40 -21.55 -5.15
CA VAL A 87 3.86 -22.52 -4.19
C VAL A 87 2.66 -23.31 -4.74
N GLY A 88 2.42 -23.24 -6.05
CA GLY A 88 1.34 -23.98 -6.72
C GLY A 88 -0.06 -23.37 -6.54
N VAL A 89 -0.16 -22.14 -6.04
CA VAL A 89 -1.43 -21.43 -5.89
C VAL A 89 -1.71 -20.56 -7.13
N ILE A 90 -2.94 -20.63 -7.63
CA ILE A 90 -3.43 -19.76 -8.70
C ILE A 90 -4.23 -18.63 -8.06
N PRO A 91 -3.71 -17.39 -8.06
CA PRO A 91 -4.34 -16.28 -7.34
C PRO A 91 -5.59 -15.77 -8.07
N ASP A 92 -6.62 -15.46 -7.28
CA ASP A 92 -7.79 -14.70 -7.70
C ASP A 92 -7.66 -13.26 -7.19
N TYR A 93 -7.67 -12.29 -8.11
CA TYR A 93 -7.49 -10.88 -7.74
C TYR A 93 -8.82 -10.15 -7.60
N PHE A 94 -9.04 -9.58 -6.42
CA PHE A 94 -10.15 -8.69 -6.12
C PHE A 94 -9.60 -7.32 -5.79
N ILE A 95 -10.00 -6.31 -6.55
CA ILE A 95 -9.53 -4.93 -6.40
C ILE A 95 -10.72 -4.06 -6.07
N GLU A 96 -10.55 -3.20 -5.07
CA GLU A 96 -11.55 -2.19 -4.76
C GLU A 96 -11.70 -1.19 -5.91
N SER A 97 -12.93 -1.00 -6.37
CA SER A 97 -13.27 -0.13 -7.49
C SER A 97 -13.63 1.27 -7.03
N ASP A 98 -13.00 2.29 -7.62
CA ASP A 98 -13.40 3.70 -7.51
C ASP A 98 -14.39 4.12 -8.63
N GLY A 99 -14.79 3.18 -9.48
CA GLY A 99 -15.63 3.41 -10.66
C GLY A 99 -14.88 3.93 -11.88
N LYS A 100 -13.56 4.15 -11.80
CA LYS A 100 -12.68 4.61 -12.88
C LYS A 100 -11.52 3.62 -13.13
N ASP A 101 -11.79 2.32 -13.06
CA ASP A 101 -10.77 1.26 -13.05
C ASP A 101 -10.19 0.89 -14.43
N GLY A 102 -10.53 1.63 -15.48
CA GLY A 102 -10.06 1.33 -16.85
C GLY A 102 -8.54 1.24 -16.95
N TRP A 103 -7.82 2.06 -16.17
CA TRP A 103 -6.36 2.03 -16.11
C TRP A 103 -5.82 0.68 -15.60
N GLY A 104 -6.38 0.12 -14.53
CA GLY A 104 -5.90 -1.12 -13.91
C GLY A 104 -6.16 -2.34 -14.79
N ARG A 105 -7.31 -2.38 -15.47
CA ARG A 105 -7.62 -3.42 -16.47
C ARG A 105 -6.64 -3.40 -17.64
N GLN A 106 -6.31 -2.22 -18.14
CA GLN A 106 -5.31 -2.05 -19.20
C GLN A 106 -3.92 -2.51 -18.77
N GLN A 107 -3.51 -2.24 -17.52
CA GLN A 107 -2.23 -2.72 -17.00
C GLN A 107 -2.16 -4.26 -16.98
N PHE A 108 -3.21 -4.94 -16.50
CA PHE A 108 -3.24 -6.41 -16.50
C PHE A 108 -3.18 -7.00 -17.91
N ILE A 109 -3.95 -6.44 -18.86
CA ILE A 109 -3.93 -6.89 -20.25
C ILE A 109 -2.51 -6.74 -20.83
N GLY A 110 -1.88 -5.59 -20.59
CA GLY A 110 -0.50 -5.34 -21.03
C GLY A 110 0.48 -6.40 -20.51
N ILE A 111 0.35 -6.77 -19.23
CA ILE A 111 1.16 -7.83 -18.58
C ILE A 111 0.92 -9.19 -19.20
N LYS A 112 -0.35 -9.59 -19.31
CA LYS A 112 -0.76 -10.97 -19.62
C LYS A 112 -0.15 -11.48 -20.93
N TYR A 113 0.11 -10.58 -21.86
CA TYR A 113 0.66 -10.90 -23.18
C TYR A 113 2.19 -10.71 -23.28
N THR A 114 2.91 -10.72 -22.16
CA THR A 114 4.38 -10.68 -22.13
C THR A 114 4.99 -12.06 -21.85
N PRO A 115 6.20 -12.36 -22.37
CA PRO A 115 6.92 -13.59 -22.02
C PRO A 115 7.17 -13.71 -20.51
N LEU A 116 7.44 -12.59 -19.84
CA LEU A 116 7.63 -12.54 -18.39
C LEU A 116 6.41 -13.09 -17.65
N PHE A 117 5.19 -12.80 -18.11
CA PHE A 117 3.99 -13.31 -17.48
C PHE A 117 3.87 -14.84 -17.55
N VAL A 118 4.28 -15.45 -18.65
CA VAL A 118 4.26 -16.92 -18.81
C VAL A 118 5.17 -17.57 -17.77
N GLU A 119 6.36 -16.99 -17.56
CA GLU A 119 7.31 -17.45 -16.55
C GLU A 119 6.75 -17.29 -15.13
N LEU A 120 6.27 -16.09 -14.79
CA LEU A 120 5.75 -15.79 -13.44
C LEU A 120 4.50 -16.60 -13.10
N SER A 121 3.60 -16.80 -14.08
CA SER A 121 2.39 -17.60 -13.90
C SER A 121 2.65 -19.11 -13.91
N ARG A 122 3.88 -19.57 -14.22
CA ARG A 122 4.22 -20.98 -14.39
C ARG A 122 3.30 -21.67 -15.39
N CYS A 123 3.01 -20.99 -16.49
CA CYS A 123 2.06 -21.42 -17.53
C CYS A 123 0.60 -21.61 -17.06
N ASN A 124 0.24 -21.17 -15.85
CA ASN A 124 -1.14 -21.24 -15.37
C ASN A 124 -2.02 -20.17 -16.06
N ASN A 125 -3.30 -20.51 -16.27
CA ASN A 125 -4.27 -19.54 -16.75
C ASN A 125 -4.76 -18.65 -15.60
N ILE A 126 -4.22 -17.44 -15.53
CA ILE A 126 -4.61 -16.44 -14.52
C ILE A 126 -5.85 -15.67 -15.00
N ALA A 127 -6.87 -15.66 -14.17
CA ALA A 127 -8.09 -14.90 -14.39
C ALA A 127 -7.82 -13.37 -14.32
N PRO A 128 -8.47 -12.55 -15.16
CA PRO A 128 -8.40 -11.10 -15.02
C PRO A 128 -8.89 -10.62 -13.65
N PRO A 129 -8.29 -9.55 -13.09
CA PRO A 129 -8.73 -9.00 -11.81
C PRO A 129 -10.17 -8.52 -11.86
N ARG A 130 -10.90 -8.80 -10.79
CA ARG A 130 -12.28 -8.35 -10.58
C ARG A 130 -12.28 -7.06 -9.78
N PHE A 131 -12.71 -5.98 -10.43
CA PHE A 131 -12.91 -4.69 -9.77
C PHE A 131 -14.30 -4.65 -9.16
N LEU A 132 -14.36 -4.67 -7.83
CA LEU A 132 -15.61 -4.72 -7.07
C LEU A 132 -15.90 -3.35 -6.48
N ARG A 133 -17.06 -2.77 -6.82
CA ARG A 133 -17.55 -1.57 -6.12
C ARG A 133 -17.70 -1.89 -4.63
N LYS A 134 -17.17 -1.00 -3.77
CA LYS A 134 -17.20 -1.05 -2.30
C LYS A 134 -18.36 -1.89 -1.76
N LYS A 135 -18.11 -3.18 -1.57
CA LYS A 135 -18.85 -3.99 -0.62
C LYS A 135 -18.03 -3.96 0.66
N PRO A 136 -18.64 -3.69 1.83
CA PRO A 136 -17.91 -3.76 3.08
C PRO A 136 -17.27 -5.15 3.20
N SER A 137 -15.94 -5.17 3.16
CA SER A 137 -15.11 -6.37 3.32
C SER A 137 -14.10 -6.04 4.39
N ILE A 138 -13.94 -6.95 5.35
CA ILE A 138 -12.96 -6.81 6.43
C ILE A 138 -11.55 -6.55 5.85
N LEU A 139 -11.21 -7.15 4.71
CA LEU A 139 -9.90 -6.99 4.07
C LEU A 139 -9.66 -5.56 3.56
N PHE A 140 -10.71 -4.86 3.11
CA PHE A 140 -10.57 -3.45 2.68
C PHE A 140 -10.32 -2.55 3.88
N GLU A 141 -11.05 -2.75 4.98
CA GLU A 141 -10.84 -2.00 6.22
C GLU A 141 -9.43 -2.24 6.80
N LEU A 142 -8.94 -3.48 6.77
CA LEU A 142 -7.55 -3.78 7.17
C LEU A 142 -6.53 -3.07 6.26
N SER A 143 -6.77 -3.05 4.95
CA SER A 143 -5.89 -2.36 4.00
C SER A 143 -5.85 -0.84 4.23
N ASP A 144 -6.99 -0.23 4.60
CA ASP A 144 -7.07 1.18 4.95
C ASP A 144 -6.28 1.50 6.22
N VAL A 145 -6.34 0.63 7.24
CA VAL A 145 -5.55 0.80 8.48
C VAL A 145 -4.05 0.70 8.20
N ILE A 146 -3.61 -0.24 7.38
CA ILE A 146 -2.21 -0.39 6.97
C ILE A 146 -1.75 0.86 6.20
N ALA A 147 -2.51 1.26 5.18
CA ALA A 147 -2.18 2.41 4.34
C ALA A 147 -2.14 3.71 5.14
N PHE A 148 -3.11 3.92 6.05
CA PHE A 148 -3.14 5.08 6.93
C PHE A 148 -1.92 5.11 7.86
N SER A 149 -1.61 3.99 8.52
CA SER A 149 -0.48 3.90 9.44
C SER A 149 0.85 4.20 8.73
N ALA A 150 1.06 3.61 7.55
CA ALA A 150 2.25 3.83 6.74
C ALA A 150 2.37 5.27 6.26
N ALA A 151 1.29 5.84 5.73
CA ALA A 151 1.28 7.22 5.26
C ALA A 151 1.51 8.22 6.42
N ARG A 152 0.92 7.96 7.60
CA ARG A 152 1.07 8.83 8.77
C ARG A 152 2.50 8.80 9.31
N GLU A 153 3.08 7.62 9.46
CA GLU A 153 4.46 7.48 9.90
C GLU A 153 5.42 8.16 8.93
N ALA A 154 5.29 7.88 7.64
CA ALA A 154 6.12 8.51 6.61
C ALA A 154 6.01 10.04 6.64
N PHE A 155 4.79 10.58 6.75
CA PHE A 155 4.56 12.02 6.84
C PHE A 155 5.28 12.66 8.04
N LYS A 156 5.24 12.00 9.21
CA LYS A 156 5.94 12.49 10.42
C LYS A 156 7.44 12.45 10.27
N ARG A 157 8.00 11.36 9.72
CA ARG A 157 9.44 11.22 9.49
C ARG A 157 9.97 12.25 8.50
N ILE A 158 9.25 12.54 7.42
CA ILE A 158 9.61 13.60 6.46
C ILE A 158 9.70 14.96 7.14
N ASP A 159 8.81 15.24 8.08
CA ASP A 159 8.78 16.47 8.88
C ASP A 159 9.85 16.48 10.00
N ASN A 160 10.73 15.48 10.10
CA ASN A 160 11.66 15.26 11.21
C ASN A 160 10.97 15.23 12.58
N LYS A 161 9.76 14.65 12.65
CA LYS A 161 8.98 14.48 13.87
C LYS A 161 8.86 13.00 14.22
N GLU A 162 8.80 12.72 15.51
CA GLU A 162 8.49 11.37 15.98
C GLU A 162 7.10 10.91 15.49
N PRO A 163 7.00 9.68 14.94
CA PRO A 163 5.73 9.10 14.55
C PRO A 163 4.78 8.94 15.75
N ASP A 164 3.59 9.51 15.66
CA ASP A 164 2.51 9.29 16.63
C ASP A 164 1.69 8.02 16.33
N VAL A 165 1.88 7.45 15.14
CA VAL A 165 1.39 6.15 14.71
C VAL A 165 2.59 5.40 14.17
N SER A 166 2.94 4.27 14.78
CA SER A 166 4.02 3.40 14.32
C SER A 166 3.44 2.21 13.56
N THR A 167 4.05 1.90 12.43
CA THR A 167 3.77 0.71 11.62
C THR A 167 4.35 -0.55 12.22
N SER A 168 5.25 -0.48 13.21
CA SER A 168 5.77 -1.66 13.90
C SER A 168 4.67 -2.44 14.63
N GLY A 169 3.57 -1.77 15.00
CA GLY A 169 2.39 -2.43 15.57
C GLY A 169 1.59 -3.29 14.59
N LEU A 170 1.85 -3.22 13.28
CA LEU A 170 1.15 -4.00 12.25
C LEU A 170 1.67 -5.44 12.11
N GLY A 171 2.74 -5.81 12.81
CA GLY A 171 3.45 -7.06 12.57
C GLY A 171 4.30 -7.02 11.30
N LYS A 172 4.59 -8.18 10.71
CA LYS A 172 5.39 -8.26 9.48
C LYS A 172 4.55 -7.86 8.27
N ILE A 173 5.05 -6.90 7.51
CA ILE A 173 4.41 -6.43 6.28
C ILE A 173 5.46 -6.47 5.16
N ASN A 174 5.00 -6.79 3.95
CA ASN A 174 5.81 -6.63 2.74
C ASN A 174 5.73 -5.18 2.27
N TRP A 175 6.78 -4.43 2.51
CA TRP A 175 6.88 -3.02 2.16
C TRP A 175 7.45 -2.87 0.75
N TYR A 176 6.79 -2.02 -0.03
CA TYR A 176 7.24 -1.63 -1.36
C TYR A 176 7.62 -0.15 -1.34
N GLY A 177 8.86 0.14 -1.67
CA GLY A 177 9.43 1.47 -1.64
C GLY A 177 10.23 1.76 -2.90
N PHE A 178 10.99 2.84 -2.85
CA PHE A 178 11.89 3.29 -3.90
C PHE A 178 13.19 3.75 -3.25
N ASP A 179 14.32 3.49 -3.89
CA ASP A 179 15.61 4.04 -3.49
C ASP A 179 15.76 5.53 -3.86
N SER A 180 16.95 6.09 -3.64
CA SER A 180 17.27 7.49 -3.97
C SER A 180 17.21 7.81 -5.47
N GLU A 181 17.39 6.81 -6.33
CA GLU A 181 17.35 6.91 -7.79
C GLU A 181 15.93 6.68 -8.35
N GLY A 182 15.00 6.25 -7.50
CA GLY A 182 13.64 5.89 -7.90
C GLY A 182 13.51 4.45 -8.38
N ASN A 183 14.53 3.62 -8.16
CA ASN A 183 14.41 2.18 -8.40
C ASN A 183 13.54 1.57 -7.30
N PRO A 184 12.57 0.74 -7.65
CA PRO A 184 11.67 0.10 -6.71
C PRO A 184 12.41 -0.96 -5.85
N LEU A 185 12.07 -0.99 -4.56
CA LEU A 185 12.61 -1.92 -3.56
C LEU A 185 11.48 -2.66 -2.84
N ILE A 186 11.81 -3.84 -2.33
CA ILE A 186 10.93 -4.63 -1.46
C ILE A 186 11.70 -5.03 -0.20
N SER A 187 11.02 -4.98 0.94
CA SER A 187 11.55 -5.43 2.22
C SER A 187 10.41 -5.96 3.09
N GLU A 188 10.63 -7.08 3.76
CA GLU A 188 9.69 -7.63 4.73
C GLU A 188 10.17 -7.29 6.14
N SER A 189 9.41 -6.48 6.87
CA SER A 189 9.82 -6.00 8.19
C SER A 189 8.63 -5.64 9.08
N ALA A 190 8.87 -5.70 10.40
CA ALA A 190 7.96 -5.13 11.38
C ALA A 190 8.17 -3.61 11.44
N GLY A 191 7.26 -2.89 10.78
CA GLY A 191 7.35 -1.44 10.58
C GLY A 191 8.09 -1.05 9.31
N TYR A 192 7.82 0.18 8.84
CA TYR A 192 8.28 0.70 7.56
C TYR A 192 9.81 0.86 7.56
N PRO A 193 10.53 0.26 6.60
CA PRO A 193 11.99 0.20 6.57
C PRO A 193 12.58 1.52 6.03
N TRP A 194 12.41 2.58 6.82
CA TRP A 194 12.76 3.95 6.42
C TRP A 194 14.20 4.07 5.93
N LYS A 195 15.14 3.47 6.66
CA LYS A 195 16.58 3.53 6.34
C LYS A 195 16.89 2.85 5.01
N GLU A 196 16.32 1.67 4.79
CA GLU A 196 16.55 0.89 3.58
C GLU A 196 16.04 1.58 2.33
N PHE A 197 14.94 2.33 2.43
CA PHE A 197 14.36 3.01 1.27
C PHE A 197 14.89 4.44 1.09
N HIS A 198 15.17 5.17 2.16
CA HIS A 198 15.43 6.62 2.09
C HIS A 198 16.82 7.06 2.53
N GLU A 199 17.55 6.23 3.27
CA GLU A 199 18.90 6.51 3.78
C GLU A 199 19.98 5.68 3.05
N ILE A 200 19.74 5.27 1.80
CA ILE A 200 20.77 4.61 1.00
C ILE A 200 21.87 5.64 0.68
N PRO A 201 23.12 5.44 1.13
CA PRO A 201 24.22 6.30 0.74
C PRO A 201 24.44 6.16 -0.77
N ASP A 202 24.69 7.28 -1.45
CA ASP A 202 25.01 7.30 -2.89
C ASP A 202 26.04 6.19 -3.18
N ARG A 203 25.65 5.22 -4.02
CA ARG A 203 26.58 4.19 -4.46
C ARG A 203 27.54 4.87 -5.45
N TYR A 204 28.81 4.89 -5.05
CA TYR A 204 29.98 5.41 -5.79
C TYR A 204 29.99 5.05 -7.27
#